data_AF-A0A3D9SXG9-F1
#
_entry.id   AF-A0A3D9SXG9-F1
#
_cell.length_a   1.000
_cell.length_b   1.000
_cell.length_c   1.000
_cell.angle_alpha   90.00
_cell.angle_beta   90.00
_cell.angle_gamma   90.00
#
_symmetry.space_group_name_H-M   'P 1'
#
loop_
_entity.id
_entity.type
_entity.pdbx_description
1 polymer ?
#
loop_
_entity_poly.entity_id
_entity_poly.type
_entity_poly.pdbx_seq_one_letter_code
_entity_poly.pdbx_strand_id
1 'polypeptide(L)'
;MAGLEPAEALNRIHARLGVPADISGHGAEGKLDRPALAYCLQEFAAARSQDLDRAVVDVVTTYHDAAGAGTRDLGPLIARAAALEFVLNARQHPGPSRGYREGHAQAQALSQVYGGPRDHTPVNALRDHLRGADNDLLRGFADSIVAFAMAHQRLLVRTEALGFPNPFRSLLEAGHHLVQHLPDTAMLIAVTLGQLARPPEPHRPIRGDPLRPDLGVGDSVLIIDGVPGRRGGVNGIITSASHLSDPGAGDITLPIFTVRFPGLETPKSYSGPDLEPMAPFPGVRTSRGNVSNILEAETLIISLEAAKVASWPVTSGPRERVDNADLIRLRSALSAWSAVPVLGLHRRLREQVIAAAERMTVVIDSAVWLPSALDHDQQAVSRSAARSAGLDTPQAPEPPTASHRRAQPRRGNPPSNKRRGPAR
;
A
#
# COMPACT_ATOMS: atom_id res chain seq x y z
N MET A 1 -25.10 -10.47 -3.38
CA MET A 1 -24.10 -11.41 -3.93
C MET A 1 -24.67 -12.82 -4.01
N ALA A 2 -25.49 -13.11 -5.01
CA ALA A 2 -25.78 -14.49 -5.35
C ALA A 2 -24.61 -15.00 -6.21
N GLY A 3 -23.80 -15.91 -5.67
CA GLY A 3 -23.05 -16.89 -6.48
C GLY A 3 -21.68 -16.56 -7.06
N LEU A 4 -21.01 -15.44 -6.73
CA LEU A 4 -19.59 -15.31 -7.12
C LEU A 4 -18.74 -16.05 -6.11
N GLU A 5 -18.34 -17.28 -6.45
CA GLU A 5 -17.41 -18.02 -5.62
C GLU A 5 -16.07 -17.25 -5.52
N PRO A 6 -15.50 -17.07 -4.32
CA PRO A 6 -14.17 -16.55 -4.07
C PRO A 6 -13.09 -16.87 -5.13
N ALA A 7 -13.00 -18.14 -5.52
CA ALA A 7 -12.04 -18.61 -6.49
C ALA A 7 -12.34 -18.13 -7.93
N GLU A 8 -13.62 -17.97 -8.29
CA GLU A 8 -14.00 -17.42 -9.59
C GLU A 8 -13.61 -15.95 -9.73
N ALA A 9 -13.73 -15.14 -8.67
CA ALA A 9 -13.32 -13.74 -8.71
C ALA A 9 -11.83 -13.64 -9.05
N LEU A 10 -10.99 -14.44 -8.39
CA LEU A 10 -9.56 -14.47 -8.64
C LEU A 10 -9.23 -14.97 -10.05
N ASN A 11 -9.91 -16.00 -10.55
CA ASN A 11 -9.79 -16.46 -11.94
C ASN A 11 -10.13 -15.35 -12.95
N ARG A 12 -11.19 -14.58 -12.72
CA ARG A 12 -11.58 -13.47 -13.60
C ARG A 12 -10.55 -12.34 -13.58
N ILE A 13 -9.98 -12.02 -12.42
CA ILE A 13 -8.89 -11.04 -12.31
C ILE A 13 -7.65 -11.49 -13.10
N HIS A 14 -7.25 -12.77 -13.02
CA HIS A 14 -6.17 -13.32 -13.84
C HIS A 14 -6.48 -13.25 -15.33
N ALA A 15 -7.71 -13.61 -15.74
CA ALA A 15 -8.15 -13.54 -17.12
C ALA A 15 -8.10 -12.11 -17.69
N ARG A 16 -8.41 -11.09 -16.87
CA ARG A 16 -8.27 -9.68 -17.28
C ARG A 16 -6.83 -9.31 -17.59
N LEU A 17 -5.86 -9.90 -16.91
CA LEU A 17 -4.43 -9.72 -17.17
C LEU A 17 -3.90 -10.62 -18.29
N GLY A 18 -4.71 -11.54 -18.83
CA GLY A 18 -4.29 -12.51 -19.84
C GLY A 18 -3.38 -13.61 -19.29
N VAL A 19 -3.36 -13.80 -17.98
CA VAL A 19 -2.54 -14.82 -17.30
C VAL A 19 -3.40 -16.05 -17.04
N PRO A 20 -2.94 -17.27 -17.39
CA PRO A 20 -3.65 -18.49 -17.04
C PRO A 20 -3.73 -18.64 -15.52
N ALA A 21 -4.92 -18.94 -15.01
CA ALA A 21 -5.14 -19.12 -13.59
C ALA A 21 -5.03 -20.63 -13.25
N ASP A 22 -3.96 -21.06 -12.58
CA ASP A 22 -3.88 -22.44 -12.03
C ASP A 22 -4.22 -22.45 -10.54
N ILE A 23 -5.44 -22.02 -10.23
CA ILE A 23 -5.94 -21.88 -8.85
C ILE A 23 -6.49 -23.22 -8.33
N SER A 24 -6.68 -24.19 -9.24
CA SER A 24 -7.32 -25.48 -8.98
C SER A 24 -6.57 -26.34 -7.95
N GLY A 25 -5.25 -26.18 -7.82
CA GLY A 25 -4.43 -26.95 -6.88
C GLY A 25 -4.30 -26.38 -5.46
N HIS A 26 -4.76 -25.14 -5.20
CA HIS A 26 -4.38 -24.41 -3.99
C HIS A 26 -5.42 -24.43 -2.86
N GLY A 27 -6.44 -25.29 -2.93
CA GLY A 27 -7.38 -25.53 -1.83
C GLY A 27 -7.91 -24.22 -1.25
N ALA A 28 -8.45 -23.33 -2.10
CA ALA A 28 -8.99 -22.04 -1.70
C ALA A 28 -10.30 -22.17 -0.88
N GLU A 29 -10.26 -22.95 0.21
CA GLU A 29 -11.27 -22.99 1.27
C GLU A 29 -11.15 -21.77 2.21
N GLY A 30 -10.63 -20.65 1.68
CA GLY A 30 -10.54 -19.40 2.41
C GLY A 30 -11.93 -18.84 2.64
N LYS A 31 -12.38 -18.82 3.90
CA LYS A 31 -13.59 -18.06 4.27
C LYS A 31 -13.37 -16.61 3.87
N LEU A 32 -14.32 -16.07 3.11
CA LEU A 32 -14.31 -14.67 2.71
C LEU A 32 -14.22 -13.75 3.94
N ASP A 33 -13.12 -13.01 4.05
CA ASP A 33 -12.94 -11.99 5.08
C ASP A 33 -13.83 -10.78 4.74
N ARG A 34 -14.98 -10.70 5.42
CA ARG A 34 -16.00 -9.66 5.17
C ARG A 34 -15.51 -8.25 5.53
N PRO A 35 -14.84 -8.01 6.68
CA PRO A 35 -14.17 -6.76 6.95
C PRO A 35 -13.21 -6.35 5.82
N ALA A 36 -12.32 -7.26 5.39
CA ALA A 36 -11.37 -6.97 4.32
C ALA A 36 -12.07 -6.65 2.98
N LEU A 37 -13.11 -7.41 2.63
CA LEU A 37 -13.91 -7.19 1.42
C LEU A 37 -14.47 -5.77 1.42
N ALA A 38 -15.04 -5.37 2.54
CA ALA A 38 -15.72 -4.11 2.64
C ALA A 38 -14.76 -2.91 2.67
N TYR A 39 -13.54 -3.06 3.22
CA TYR A 39 -12.49 -2.05 3.06
C TYR A 39 -12.01 -1.95 1.62
N CYS A 40 -11.79 -3.10 0.96
CA CYS A 40 -11.36 -3.14 -0.44
C CYS A 40 -12.42 -2.56 -1.39
N LEU A 41 -13.71 -2.81 -1.15
CA LEU A 41 -14.80 -2.23 -1.93
C LEU A 41 -14.78 -0.70 -1.87
N GLN A 42 -14.59 -0.14 -0.68
CA GLN A 42 -14.49 1.31 -0.51
C GLN A 42 -13.22 1.88 -1.18
N GLU A 43 -12.07 1.21 -1.03
CA GLU A 43 -10.82 1.59 -1.67
C GLU A 43 -10.97 1.63 -3.20
N PHE A 44 -11.43 0.53 -3.81
CA PHE A 44 -11.54 0.42 -5.26
C PHE A 44 -12.67 1.27 -5.84
N ALA A 45 -13.78 1.45 -5.14
CA ALA A 45 -14.84 2.35 -5.59
C ALA A 45 -14.36 3.80 -5.70
N ALA A 46 -13.44 4.23 -4.82
CA ALA A 46 -12.81 5.55 -4.88
C ALA A 46 -11.75 5.69 -5.99
N ALA A 47 -11.13 4.58 -6.39
CA ALA A 47 -9.91 4.55 -7.18
C ALA A 47 -10.08 5.20 -8.57
N ARG A 48 -9.01 5.74 -9.18
CA ARG A 48 -9.04 6.15 -10.58
C ARG A 48 -8.95 4.91 -11.48
N SER A 49 -9.28 5.03 -12.76
CA SER A 49 -9.19 3.90 -13.70
C SER A 49 -7.78 3.30 -13.75
N GLN A 50 -6.74 4.14 -13.76
CA GLN A 50 -5.36 3.68 -13.73
C GLN A 50 -4.99 2.96 -12.43
N ASP A 51 -5.56 3.37 -11.30
CA ASP A 51 -5.33 2.71 -10.01
C ASP A 51 -6.05 1.35 -9.96
N LEU A 52 -7.17 1.18 -10.68
CA LEU A 52 -7.82 -0.12 -10.85
C LEU A 52 -6.98 -1.08 -11.71
N ASP A 53 -6.35 -0.60 -12.78
CA ASP A 53 -5.40 -1.41 -13.57
C ASP A 53 -4.24 -1.91 -12.69
N ARG A 54 -3.70 -1.01 -11.86
CA ARG A 54 -2.65 -1.36 -10.90
C ARG A 54 -3.14 -2.37 -9.86
N ALA A 55 -4.36 -2.22 -9.36
CA ALA A 55 -4.95 -3.17 -8.42
C ALA A 55 -5.09 -4.58 -9.02
N VAL A 56 -5.38 -4.70 -10.33
CA VAL A 56 -5.40 -6.01 -11.02
C VAL A 56 -4.00 -6.65 -10.97
N VAL A 57 -2.95 -5.90 -11.29
CA VAL A 57 -1.56 -6.38 -11.23
C VAL A 57 -1.15 -6.75 -9.80
N ASP A 58 -1.47 -5.92 -8.82
CA ASP A 58 -1.15 -6.14 -7.41
C ASP A 58 -1.80 -7.42 -6.87
N VAL A 59 -3.07 -7.67 -7.21
CA VAL A 59 -3.77 -8.91 -6.81
C VAL A 59 -3.12 -10.15 -7.43
N VAL A 60 -2.82 -10.12 -8.74
CA VAL A 60 -2.18 -11.28 -9.43
C VAL A 60 -0.77 -11.52 -8.92
N THR A 61 0.02 -10.46 -8.75
CA THR A 61 1.40 -10.55 -8.22
C THR A 61 1.39 -11.10 -6.80
N THR A 62 0.54 -10.55 -5.93
CA THR A 62 0.41 -11.02 -4.54
C THR A 62 -0.05 -12.47 -4.48
N TYR A 63 -0.92 -12.92 -5.40
CA TYR A 63 -1.33 -14.31 -5.49
C TYR A 63 -0.15 -15.24 -5.81
N HIS A 64 0.62 -14.92 -6.84
CA HIS A 64 1.78 -15.74 -7.23
C HIS A 64 2.84 -15.80 -6.14
N ASP A 65 3.09 -14.68 -5.45
CA ASP A 65 4.00 -14.64 -4.31
C ASP A 65 3.48 -15.50 -3.15
N ALA A 66 2.19 -15.39 -2.81
CA ALA A 66 1.57 -16.17 -1.74
C ALA A 66 1.57 -17.67 -2.05
N ALA A 67 1.26 -18.05 -3.30
CA ALA A 67 1.28 -19.42 -3.80
C ALA A 67 2.70 -20.00 -3.77
N GLY A 68 3.70 -19.25 -4.28
CA GLY A 68 5.11 -19.66 -4.25
C GLY A 68 5.66 -19.82 -2.83
N ALA A 69 5.18 -19.02 -1.87
CA ALA A 69 5.54 -19.14 -0.46
C ALA A 69 4.77 -20.24 0.30
N GLY A 70 3.82 -20.94 -0.34
CA GLY A 70 2.99 -21.95 0.31
C GLY A 70 2.02 -21.39 1.36
N THR A 71 1.61 -20.13 1.23
CA THR A 71 0.73 -19.45 2.19
C THR A 71 -0.68 -20.06 2.12
N ARG A 72 -1.21 -20.49 3.28
CA ARG A 72 -2.54 -21.12 3.36
C ARG A 72 -3.69 -20.13 3.59
N ASP A 73 -3.40 -18.94 4.13
CA ASP A 73 -4.43 -17.91 4.35
C ASP A 73 -4.52 -16.95 3.16
N LEU A 74 -5.42 -17.27 2.23
CA LEU A 74 -5.74 -16.44 1.08
C LEU A 74 -7.00 -15.57 1.32
N GLY A 75 -7.60 -15.60 2.51
CA GLY A 75 -8.87 -14.92 2.81
C GLY A 75 -8.89 -13.42 2.44
N PRO A 76 -7.90 -12.63 2.88
CA PRO A 76 -7.80 -11.21 2.53
C PRO A 76 -7.57 -10.96 1.03
N LEU A 77 -6.78 -11.79 0.36
CA LEU A 77 -6.50 -11.66 -1.07
C LEU A 77 -7.74 -11.98 -1.91
N ILE A 78 -8.47 -13.02 -1.54
CA ILE A 78 -9.77 -13.38 -2.10
C ILE A 78 -10.75 -12.22 -1.95
N ALA A 79 -10.82 -11.63 -0.75
CA ALA A 79 -11.69 -10.49 -0.49
C ALA A 79 -11.34 -9.28 -1.36
N ARG A 80 -10.03 -9.02 -1.53
CA ARG A 80 -9.53 -7.98 -2.44
C ARG A 80 -9.88 -8.26 -3.90
N ALA A 81 -9.69 -9.49 -4.38
CA ALA A 81 -10.05 -9.89 -5.75
C ALA A 81 -11.56 -9.78 -6.01
N ALA A 82 -12.40 -10.21 -5.07
CA ALA A 82 -13.84 -10.11 -5.16
C ALA A 82 -14.32 -8.65 -5.17
N ALA A 83 -13.76 -7.80 -4.30
CA ALA A 83 -14.05 -6.37 -4.30
C ALA A 83 -13.66 -5.71 -5.63
N LEU A 84 -12.46 -6.02 -6.13
CA LEU A 84 -11.94 -5.45 -7.36
C LEU A 84 -12.79 -5.86 -8.56
N GLU A 85 -13.10 -7.16 -8.71
CA GLU A 85 -13.94 -7.67 -9.80
C GLU A 85 -15.33 -7.05 -9.77
N PHE A 86 -15.90 -6.88 -8.58
CA PHE A 86 -17.17 -6.19 -8.42
C PHE A 86 -17.10 -4.74 -8.92
N VAL A 87 -16.12 -3.96 -8.46
CA VAL A 87 -15.98 -2.55 -8.83
C VAL A 87 -15.67 -2.38 -10.32
N LEU A 88 -14.83 -3.25 -10.89
CA LEU A 88 -14.55 -3.26 -12.33
C LEU A 88 -15.85 -3.44 -13.13
N ASN A 89 -16.71 -4.38 -12.73
CA ASN A 89 -17.99 -4.60 -13.40
C ASN A 89 -18.98 -3.44 -13.18
N ALA A 90 -19.11 -2.95 -11.94
CA ALA A 90 -20.00 -1.83 -11.61
C ALA A 90 -19.65 -0.56 -12.40
N ARG A 91 -18.35 -0.29 -12.60
CA ARG A 91 -17.86 0.87 -13.35
C ARG A 91 -17.69 0.60 -14.84
N GLN A 92 -18.10 -0.58 -15.33
CA GLN A 92 -17.89 -1.02 -16.72
C GLN A 92 -16.44 -0.86 -17.17
N HIS A 93 -15.50 -1.09 -16.26
CA HIS A 93 -14.09 -0.95 -16.51
C HIS A 93 -13.61 -2.14 -17.37
N PRO A 94 -13.04 -1.90 -18.57
CA PRO A 94 -12.63 -2.98 -19.48
C PRO A 94 -11.49 -3.83 -18.91
N GLY A 95 -10.78 -3.30 -17.92
CA GLY A 95 -9.55 -3.86 -17.37
C GLY A 95 -8.33 -3.23 -18.04
N PRO A 96 -7.13 -3.73 -17.70
CA PRO A 96 -5.89 -3.20 -18.25
C PRO A 96 -5.84 -3.32 -19.77
N SER A 97 -5.35 -2.26 -20.42
CA SER A 97 -5.20 -2.23 -21.88
C SER A 97 -4.19 -3.27 -22.37
N ARG A 98 -4.20 -3.58 -23.67
CA ARG A 98 -3.25 -4.53 -24.25
C ARG A 98 -1.80 -4.10 -24.02
N GLY A 99 -1.46 -2.83 -24.29
CA GLY A 99 -0.10 -2.30 -24.06
C GLY A 99 0.31 -2.42 -22.60
N TYR A 100 -0.59 -2.07 -21.68
CA TYR A 100 -0.33 -2.23 -20.24
C TYR A 100 -0.04 -3.69 -19.84
N ARG A 101 -0.80 -4.65 -20.35
CA ARG A 101 -0.55 -6.09 -20.09
C ARG A 101 0.77 -6.57 -20.68
N GLU A 102 1.12 -6.11 -21.87
CA GLU A 102 2.42 -6.39 -22.49
C GLU A 102 3.56 -5.84 -21.64
N GLY A 103 3.43 -4.61 -21.12
CA GLY A 103 4.39 -4.03 -20.17
C GLY A 103 4.53 -4.82 -18.87
N HIS A 104 3.40 -5.27 -18.30
CA HIS A 104 3.41 -6.16 -17.12
C HIS A 104 4.13 -7.48 -17.40
N ALA A 105 3.83 -8.15 -18.51
CA ALA A 105 4.46 -9.40 -18.89
C ALA A 105 5.99 -9.25 -19.08
N GLN A 106 6.43 -8.13 -19.67
CA GLN A 106 7.86 -7.82 -19.79
C GLN A 106 8.52 -7.61 -18.42
N ALA A 107 7.87 -6.89 -17.51
CA ALA A 107 8.37 -6.71 -16.15
C ALA A 107 8.44 -8.05 -15.38
N GLN A 108 7.47 -8.94 -15.57
CA GLN A 108 7.45 -10.27 -14.95
C GLN A 108 8.56 -11.17 -15.49
N ALA A 109 8.78 -11.20 -16.81
CA ALA A 109 9.89 -11.94 -17.41
C ALA A 109 11.23 -11.43 -16.86
N LEU A 110 11.35 -10.12 -16.66
CA LEU A 110 12.54 -9.51 -16.11
C LEU A 110 12.74 -9.84 -14.62
N SER A 111 11.68 -9.82 -13.80
CA SER A 111 11.78 -10.09 -12.36
C SER A 111 12.26 -11.51 -12.06
N GLN A 112 11.92 -12.48 -12.92
CA GLN A 112 12.44 -13.86 -12.84
C GLN A 112 13.95 -13.94 -13.08
N VAL A 113 14.50 -13.06 -13.93
CA VAL A 113 15.94 -13.01 -14.24
C VAL A 113 16.70 -12.22 -13.17
N TYR A 114 16.10 -11.18 -12.59
CA TYR A 114 16.72 -10.29 -11.58
C TYR A 114 16.74 -10.85 -10.15
N GLY A 115 16.23 -12.06 -9.90
CA GLY A 115 16.33 -12.74 -8.61
C GLY A 115 17.77 -13.09 -8.18
N GLY A 116 18.78 -12.81 -9.01
CA GLY A 116 20.20 -13.06 -8.74
C GLY A 116 20.99 -11.78 -8.36
N PRO A 117 21.98 -11.87 -7.47
CA PRO A 117 22.82 -10.74 -7.11
C PRO A 117 23.83 -10.46 -8.23
N ARG A 118 23.79 -9.25 -8.83
CA ARG A 118 24.92 -8.49 -9.43
C ARG A 118 24.94 -8.17 -10.93
N ASP A 119 23.95 -8.51 -11.76
CA ASP A 119 24.05 -8.16 -13.19
C ASP A 119 23.33 -6.84 -13.53
N HIS A 120 24.11 -5.76 -13.73
CA HIS A 120 23.62 -4.44 -14.17
C HIS A 120 23.47 -4.32 -15.70
N THR A 121 24.06 -5.26 -16.43
CA THR A 121 24.03 -5.38 -17.90
C THR A 121 22.61 -5.33 -18.51
N PRO A 122 21.54 -5.86 -17.89
CA PRO A 122 20.22 -5.86 -18.50
C PRO A 122 19.48 -4.52 -18.37
N VAL A 123 19.89 -3.59 -17.49
CA VAL A 123 19.16 -2.31 -17.28
C VAL A 123 19.28 -1.38 -18.49
N ASN A 124 20.46 -1.30 -19.09
CA ASN A 124 20.68 -0.44 -20.28
C ASN A 124 20.01 -1.03 -21.52
N ALA A 125 20.11 -2.35 -21.73
CA ALA A 125 19.42 -3.03 -22.82
C ALA A 125 17.89 -2.90 -22.71
N LEU A 126 17.35 -2.99 -21.48
CA LEU A 126 15.95 -2.72 -21.21
C LEU A 126 15.58 -1.26 -21.52
N ARG A 127 16.40 -0.29 -21.09
CA ARG A 127 16.16 1.14 -21.36
C ARG A 127 16.11 1.41 -22.86
N ASP A 128 16.99 0.78 -23.63
CA ASP A 128 16.99 0.89 -25.09
C ASP A 128 15.79 0.18 -25.73
N HIS A 129 15.40 -0.98 -25.20
CA HIS A 129 14.22 -1.73 -25.67
C HIS A 129 12.90 -0.98 -25.43
N LEU A 130 12.78 -0.31 -24.28
CA LEU A 130 11.60 0.47 -23.90
C LEU A 130 11.62 1.90 -24.46
N ARG A 131 12.73 2.32 -25.09
CA ARG A 131 12.83 3.64 -25.71
C ARG A 131 11.87 3.71 -26.90
N GLY A 132 10.85 4.56 -26.79
CA GLY A 132 9.81 4.71 -27.81
C GLY A 132 8.62 3.76 -27.66
N ALA A 133 8.55 2.99 -26.57
CA ALA A 133 7.34 2.28 -26.20
C ALA A 133 6.19 3.26 -25.91
N ASP A 134 4.96 2.80 -26.13
CA ASP A 134 3.78 3.60 -25.80
C ASP A 134 3.62 3.78 -24.28
N ASN A 135 2.85 4.81 -23.90
CA ASN A 135 2.67 5.18 -22.50
C ASN A 135 2.01 4.08 -21.66
N ASP A 136 1.15 3.25 -22.26
CA ASP A 136 0.45 2.18 -21.53
C ASP A 136 1.39 1.02 -21.23
N LEU A 137 2.23 0.63 -22.18
CA LEU A 137 3.30 -0.34 -21.97
C LEU A 137 4.27 0.13 -20.89
N LEU A 138 4.76 1.36 -20.99
CA LEU A 138 5.65 1.94 -19.99
C LEU A 138 5.00 1.97 -18.60
N ARG A 139 3.72 2.32 -18.52
CA ARG A 139 2.95 2.31 -17.27
C ARG A 139 2.83 0.90 -16.69
N GLY A 140 2.42 -0.08 -17.50
CA GLY A 140 2.28 -1.47 -17.08
C GLY A 140 3.59 -2.08 -16.60
N PHE A 141 4.69 -1.76 -17.28
CA PHE A 141 6.04 -2.16 -16.87
C PHE A 141 6.40 -1.55 -15.50
N ALA A 142 6.30 -0.23 -15.37
CA ALA A 142 6.65 0.51 -14.16
C ALA A 142 5.83 0.09 -12.93
N ASP A 143 4.50 0.03 -13.07
CA ASP A 143 3.58 -0.37 -11.99
C ASP A 143 3.90 -1.79 -11.48
N SER A 144 4.33 -2.69 -12.38
CA SER A 144 4.71 -4.06 -12.02
C SER A 144 6.04 -4.13 -11.28
N ILE A 145 7.05 -3.37 -11.71
CA ILE A 145 8.33 -3.29 -10.99
C ILE A 145 8.12 -2.71 -9.58
N VAL A 146 7.24 -1.71 -9.42
CA VAL A 146 6.84 -1.21 -8.10
C VAL A 146 6.21 -2.31 -7.26
N ALA A 147 5.26 -3.07 -7.81
CA ALA A 147 4.62 -4.18 -7.09
C ALA A 147 5.65 -5.23 -6.62
N PHE A 148 6.57 -5.66 -7.50
CA PHE A 148 7.63 -6.60 -7.14
C PHE A 148 8.59 -6.03 -6.08
N ALA A 149 9.00 -4.77 -6.22
CA ALA A 149 9.87 -4.11 -5.26
C ALA A 149 9.25 -4.06 -3.86
N MET A 150 7.96 -3.75 -3.77
CA MET A 150 7.22 -3.68 -2.51
C MET A 150 6.96 -5.07 -1.91
N ALA A 151 6.63 -6.05 -2.74
CA ALA A 151 6.50 -7.44 -2.30
C ALA A 151 7.82 -7.96 -1.70
N HIS A 152 8.94 -7.71 -2.38
CA HIS A 152 10.27 -8.05 -1.89
C HIS A 152 10.62 -7.31 -0.60
N GLN A 153 10.31 -6.00 -0.51
CA GLN A 153 10.54 -5.22 0.70
C GLN A 153 9.77 -5.80 1.90
N ARG A 154 8.51 -6.23 1.70
CA ARG A 154 7.71 -6.91 2.73
C ARG A 154 8.36 -8.22 3.16
N LEU A 155 8.94 -8.98 2.23
CA LEU A 155 9.68 -10.21 2.54
C LEU A 155 10.93 -9.94 3.39
N LEU A 156 11.72 -8.91 3.04
CA LEU A 156 12.90 -8.51 3.81
C LEU A 156 12.54 -8.12 5.25
N VAL A 157 11.45 -7.36 5.42
CA VAL A 157 10.94 -7.00 6.75
C VAL A 157 10.51 -8.24 7.54
N ARG A 158 9.82 -9.20 6.90
CA ARG A 158 9.38 -10.44 7.56
C ARG A 158 10.53 -11.36 7.97
N THR A 159 11.63 -11.33 7.23
CA THR A 159 12.80 -12.20 7.46
C THR A 159 13.87 -11.53 8.32
N GLU A 160 13.59 -10.35 8.89
CA GLU A 160 14.54 -9.53 9.65
C GLU A 160 15.84 -9.22 8.88
N ALA A 161 15.84 -9.38 7.56
CA ALA A 161 16.92 -9.08 6.64
C ALA A 161 16.96 -7.57 6.31
N LEU A 162 16.74 -6.73 7.32
CA LEU A 162 16.76 -5.28 7.19
C LEU A 162 18.19 -4.82 6.88
N GLY A 163 18.38 -4.12 5.76
CA GLY A 163 19.68 -3.62 5.31
C GLY A 163 20.24 -4.31 4.06
N PHE A 164 19.62 -5.39 3.58
CA PHE A 164 19.91 -5.89 2.24
C PHE A 164 19.34 -4.92 1.19
N PRO A 165 20.12 -4.58 0.15
CA PRO A 165 19.65 -3.70 -0.90
C PRO A 165 18.50 -4.37 -1.66
N ASN A 166 17.43 -3.63 -1.89
CA ASN A 166 16.32 -4.13 -2.70
C ASN A 166 16.79 -4.26 -4.17
N PRO A 167 16.74 -5.46 -4.78
CA PRO A 167 17.30 -5.70 -6.11
C PRO A 167 16.55 -4.94 -7.20
N PHE A 168 15.33 -4.50 -6.94
CA PHE A 168 14.52 -3.74 -7.89
C PHE A 168 14.84 -2.24 -7.89
N ARG A 169 15.69 -1.74 -6.99
CA ARG A 169 15.99 -0.29 -6.90
C ARG A 169 16.53 0.28 -8.22
N SER A 170 17.52 -0.35 -8.83
CA SER A 170 18.09 0.12 -10.11
C SER A 170 17.08 0.03 -11.26
N LEU A 171 16.17 -0.94 -11.24
CA LEU A 171 15.07 -1.05 -12.20
C LEU A 171 14.04 0.05 -12.00
N LEU A 172 13.73 0.42 -10.76
CA LEU A 172 12.88 1.55 -10.44
C LEU A 172 13.52 2.87 -10.90
N GLU A 173 14.82 3.08 -10.64
CA GLU A 173 15.53 4.27 -11.12
C GLU A 173 15.52 4.37 -12.66
N ALA A 174 15.77 3.25 -13.36
CA ALA A 174 15.69 3.22 -14.82
C ALA A 174 14.26 3.42 -15.35
N GLY A 175 13.28 2.76 -14.72
CA GLY A 175 11.86 2.92 -15.04
C GLY A 175 11.39 4.35 -14.81
N HIS A 176 11.86 5.00 -13.75
CA HIS A 176 11.56 6.40 -13.45
C HIS A 176 11.94 7.33 -14.60
N HIS A 177 13.15 7.19 -15.13
CA HIS A 177 13.59 7.98 -16.29
C HIS A 177 12.73 7.75 -17.54
N LEU A 178 12.21 6.52 -17.73
CA LEU A 178 11.35 6.20 -18.87
C LEU A 178 9.94 6.76 -18.72
N VAL A 179 9.45 6.97 -17.50
CA VAL A 179 8.07 7.41 -17.22
C VAL A 179 7.99 8.83 -16.66
N GLN A 180 9.07 9.61 -16.71
CA GLN A 180 9.10 10.98 -16.15
C GLN A 180 8.02 11.91 -16.74
N HIS A 181 7.54 11.62 -17.95
CA HIS A 181 6.44 12.33 -18.61
C HIS A 181 5.04 11.81 -18.24
N LEU A 182 4.95 10.76 -17.41
CA LEU A 182 3.72 10.17 -16.87
C LEU A 182 3.64 10.49 -15.37
N PRO A 183 3.05 11.64 -14.96
CA PRO A 183 3.20 12.17 -13.61
C PRO A 183 2.79 11.20 -12.50
N ASP A 184 1.67 10.48 -12.69
CA ASP A 184 1.16 9.51 -11.70
C ASP A 184 2.10 8.31 -11.52
N THR A 185 2.64 7.78 -12.62
CA THR A 185 3.55 6.62 -12.60
C THR A 185 4.92 7.02 -12.08
N ALA A 186 5.44 8.17 -12.50
CA ALA A 186 6.67 8.77 -11.97
C ALA A 186 6.57 8.97 -10.46
N MET A 187 5.42 9.48 -9.98
CA MET A 187 5.15 9.66 -8.55
C MET A 187 5.23 8.35 -7.78
N LEU A 188 4.56 7.33 -8.28
CA LEU A 188 4.52 6.04 -7.63
C LEU A 188 5.93 5.46 -7.47
N ILE A 189 6.74 5.54 -8.53
CA ILE A 189 8.13 5.10 -8.49
C ILE A 189 8.93 5.93 -7.49
N ALA A 190 8.81 7.25 -7.51
CA ALA A 190 9.54 8.13 -6.59
C ALA A 190 9.22 7.81 -5.13
N VAL A 191 7.94 7.68 -4.80
CA VAL A 191 7.50 7.28 -3.45
C VAL A 191 8.05 5.91 -3.06
N THR A 192 8.04 4.95 -3.98
CA THR A 192 8.61 3.61 -3.75
C THR A 192 10.11 3.69 -3.50
N LEU A 193 10.86 4.45 -4.32
CA LEU A 193 12.31 4.66 -4.15
C LEU A 193 12.65 5.29 -2.80
N GLY A 194 11.81 6.20 -2.31
CA GLY A 194 11.94 6.83 -0.99
C GLY A 194 11.74 5.86 0.18
N GLN A 195 11.06 4.73 -0.04
CA GLN A 195 10.87 3.67 0.97
C GLN A 195 11.98 2.60 0.94
N LEU A 196 12.70 2.48 -0.17
CA LEU A 196 13.78 1.52 -0.30
C LEU A 196 15.06 2.09 0.31
N ALA A 197 15.76 1.28 1.11
CA ALA A 197 17.07 1.65 1.64
C ALA A 197 18.00 2.04 0.49
N ARG A 198 18.70 3.17 0.64
CA ARG A 198 19.79 3.52 -0.26
C ARG A 198 20.96 2.58 0.02
N PRO A 199 21.63 2.04 -1.01
CA PRO A 199 22.93 1.43 -0.79
C PRO A 199 23.87 2.49 -0.19
N PRO A 200 24.78 2.12 0.73
CA PRO A 200 25.78 3.05 1.21
C PRO A 200 26.60 3.52 0.00
N GLU A 201 26.50 4.81 -0.32
CA GLU A 201 27.33 5.36 -1.38
C GLU A 201 28.80 5.23 -0.98
N PRO A 202 29.68 4.72 -1.87
CA PRO A 202 31.10 4.82 -1.63
C PRO A 202 31.41 6.30 -1.56
N HIS A 203 31.87 6.77 -0.38
CA HIS A 203 32.23 8.16 -0.12
C HIS A 203 32.90 8.77 -1.36
N ARG A 204 32.16 9.58 -2.13
CA ARG A 204 32.78 10.47 -3.10
C ARG A 204 33.34 11.62 -2.28
N PRO A 205 34.67 11.80 -2.20
CA PRO A 205 35.20 13.03 -1.65
C PRO A 205 34.82 14.15 -2.61
N ILE A 206 33.72 14.84 -2.33
CA ILE A 206 33.40 16.11 -2.98
C ILE A 206 34.50 17.08 -2.52
N ARG A 207 35.39 17.45 -3.43
CA ARG A 207 36.35 18.53 -3.20
C ARG A 207 35.56 19.81 -2.97
N GLY A 208 35.52 20.27 -1.72
CA GLY A 208 35.38 21.69 -1.40
C GLY A 208 34.01 22.21 -1.00
N ASP A 209 32.96 21.38 -0.91
CA ASP A 209 31.67 21.84 -0.39
C ASP A 209 31.25 21.05 0.86
N PRO A 210 31.03 21.71 2.02
CA PRO A 210 30.69 21.01 3.24
C PRO A 210 29.23 20.55 3.22
N LEU A 211 29.02 19.24 3.39
CA LEU A 211 27.91 18.66 4.16
C LEU A 211 26.46 18.79 3.61
N ARG A 212 26.22 18.94 2.30
CA ARG A 212 24.86 18.71 1.77
C ARG A 212 24.71 17.24 1.32
N PRO A 213 23.75 16.47 1.86
CA PRO A 213 23.46 15.13 1.38
C PRO A 213 23.06 15.16 -0.10
N ASP A 214 23.53 14.18 -0.88
CA ASP A 214 23.13 14.03 -2.28
C ASP A 214 21.62 13.76 -2.35
N LEU A 215 20.87 14.80 -2.71
CA LEU A 215 19.42 14.74 -2.91
C LEU A 215 19.11 13.95 -4.18
N GLY A 216 18.12 13.07 -4.10
CA GLY A 216 17.72 12.20 -5.21
C GLY A 216 16.20 11.97 -5.25
N VAL A 217 15.76 11.32 -6.33
CA VAL A 217 14.35 10.96 -6.50
C VAL A 217 13.90 10.05 -5.35
N GLY A 218 12.74 10.38 -4.78
CA GLY A 218 12.16 9.72 -3.62
C GLY A 218 12.54 10.33 -2.27
N ASP A 219 13.49 11.27 -2.23
CA ASP A 219 13.83 11.93 -0.97
C ASP A 219 12.74 12.87 -0.50
N SER A 220 12.54 12.87 0.82
CA SER A 220 11.75 13.87 1.51
C SER A 220 12.59 15.11 1.72
N VAL A 221 12.04 16.28 1.39
CA VAL A 221 12.74 17.57 1.49
C VAL A 221 11.87 18.64 2.12
N LEU A 222 12.52 19.53 2.85
CA LEU A 222 12.01 20.80 3.35
C LEU A 222 12.46 21.91 2.40
N ILE A 223 11.55 22.81 2.04
CA ILE A 223 11.90 24.00 1.26
C ILE A 223 12.27 25.14 2.19
N ILE A 224 13.46 25.67 1.96
CA ILE A 224 13.92 26.90 2.58
C ILE A 224 13.42 28.05 1.71
N ASP A 225 12.30 28.68 2.09
CA ASP A 225 12.05 30.03 1.57
C ASP A 225 13.21 30.90 2.07
N GLY A 226 14.03 31.43 1.16
CA GLY A 226 15.27 32.19 1.43
C GLY A 226 15.12 33.48 2.25
N VAL A 227 14.09 33.58 3.09
CA VAL A 227 13.85 34.63 4.07
C VAL A 227 14.41 34.20 5.43
N PRO A 228 15.53 34.78 5.88
CA PRO A 228 16.11 34.49 7.19
C PRO A 228 15.07 34.70 8.30
N GLY A 229 14.85 33.68 9.14
CA GLY A 229 13.98 33.76 10.32
C GLY A 229 12.55 33.19 10.17
N ARG A 230 12.12 32.80 8.96
CA ARG A 230 10.87 32.04 8.79
C ARG A 230 11.14 30.53 8.78
N ARG A 231 11.02 29.89 9.94
CA ARG A 231 10.96 28.41 10.06
C ARG A 231 9.56 27.90 9.70
N GLY A 232 9.15 28.09 8.44
CA GLY A 232 7.80 27.76 7.97
C GLY A 232 7.78 27.09 6.60
N GLY A 233 8.82 26.29 6.28
CA GLY A 233 8.89 25.58 5.00
C GLY A 233 7.83 24.48 4.88
N VAL A 234 7.43 24.19 3.65
CA VAL A 234 6.52 23.09 3.32
C VAL A 234 7.35 21.89 2.88
N ASN A 235 6.94 20.69 3.30
CA ASN A 235 7.66 19.47 2.96
C ASN A 235 7.06 18.77 1.77
N GLY A 236 7.92 18.16 0.96
CA GLY A 236 7.55 17.44 -0.23
C GLY A 236 8.47 16.27 -0.52
N ILE A 237 8.17 15.55 -1.60
CA ILE A 237 9.01 14.47 -2.11
C ILE A 237 9.61 14.87 -3.45
N ILE A 238 10.88 14.56 -3.68
CA ILE A 238 11.51 14.73 -4.99
C ILE A 238 10.95 13.67 -5.93
N THR A 239 10.39 14.13 -7.04
CA THR A 239 9.70 13.31 -8.04
C THR A 239 10.43 13.24 -9.36
N SER A 240 11.35 14.15 -9.62
CA SER A 240 12.34 14.03 -10.69
C SER A 240 13.50 14.96 -10.40
N ALA A 241 14.64 14.69 -11.03
CA ALA A 241 15.82 15.55 -11.00
C ALA A 241 16.29 15.77 -12.44
N SER A 242 16.61 17.01 -12.77
CA SER A 242 17.12 17.43 -14.08
C SER A 242 18.31 18.37 -13.89
N HIS A 243 19.18 18.47 -14.89
CA HIS A 243 20.27 19.44 -14.86
C HIS A 243 19.94 20.58 -15.81
N LEU A 244 19.96 21.83 -15.32
CA LEU A 244 19.95 22.98 -16.21
C LEU A 244 21.39 23.22 -16.67
N SER A 245 21.62 23.18 -17.98
CA SER A 245 22.89 23.65 -18.56
C SER A 245 22.72 25.15 -18.84
N ASP A 246 23.47 26.01 -18.16
CA ASP A 246 23.53 27.44 -18.50
C ASP A 246 24.56 27.64 -19.63
N PRO A 247 24.15 28.03 -20.85
CA PRO A 247 25.08 28.23 -21.95
C PRO A 247 25.98 29.47 -21.78
N GLY A 248 25.72 30.36 -20.80
CA GLY A 248 26.46 31.60 -20.59
C GLY A 248 27.39 31.62 -19.37
N ALA A 249 27.15 30.78 -18.36
CA ALA A 249 27.99 30.65 -17.18
C ALA A 249 28.78 29.34 -17.28
N GLY A 250 30.09 29.42 -17.51
CA GLY A 250 30.96 28.26 -17.75
C GLY A 250 30.61 27.03 -16.89
N ASP A 251 29.98 26.04 -17.53
CA ASP A 251 29.79 24.64 -17.11
C ASP A 251 29.30 24.36 -15.67
N ILE A 252 28.62 25.30 -15.01
CA ILE A 252 27.97 25.01 -13.72
C ILE A 252 26.57 24.45 -13.99
N THR A 253 26.46 23.12 -13.99
CA THR A 253 25.17 22.42 -14.07
C THR A 253 24.56 22.29 -12.67
N LEU A 254 23.64 23.20 -12.32
CA LEU A 254 22.89 23.07 -11.06
C LEU A 254 21.73 22.09 -11.23
N PRO A 255 21.55 21.14 -10.29
CA PRO A 255 20.40 20.24 -10.31
C PRO A 255 19.13 21.01 -9.96
N ILE A 256 18.10 20.81 -10.78
CA ILE A 256 16.72 21.23 -10.55
C ILE A 256 15.90 20.00 -10.18
N PHE A 257 15.27 20.08 -9.01
CA PHE A 257 14.44 19.03 -8.47
C PHE A 257 12.97 19.41 -8.61
N THR A 258 12.17 18.50 -9.17
CA THR A 258 10.71 18.64 -9.20
C THR A 258 10.13 17.99 -7.94
N VAL A 259 9.50 18.79 -7.08
CA VAL A 259 9.01 18.39 -5.76
C VAL A 259 7.47 18.38 -5.76
N ARG A 260 6.86 17.27 -5.30
CA ARG A 260 5.41 17.19 -5.05
C ARG A 260 5.12 17.46 -3.58
N PHE A 261 4.05 18.25 -3.37
CA PHE A 261 3.48 18.51 -2.06
C PHE A 261 2.20 17.73 -1.84
N PRO A 262 1.89 17.38 -0.59
CA PRO A 262 0.60 16.84 -0.27
C PRO A 262 -0.56 17.78 -0.65
N GLY A 263 -1.55 17.19 -1.31
CA GLY A 263 -2.77 17.79 -1.83
C GLY A 263 -2.59 18.64 -3.08
N LEU A 264 -1.38 18.76 -3.65
CA LEU A 264 -1.17 19.48 -4.90
C LEU A 264 -0.93 18.50 -6.04
N GLU A 265 -1.70 18.62 -7.11
CA GLU A 265 -1.55 17.78 -8.32
C GLU A 265 -0.29 18.16 -9.09
N THR A 266 -0.02 19.45 -9.21
CA THR A 266 1.12 19.96 -9.97
C THR A 266 2.34 20.06 -9.05
N PRO A 267 3.44 19.33 -9.35
CA PRO A 267 4.69 19.50 -8.62
C PRO A 267 5.35 20.84 -9.01
N LYS A 268 6.30 21.31 -8.19
CA LYS A 268 7.05 22.55 -8.44
C LYS A 268 8.54 22.28 -8.51
N SER A 269 9.25 23.09 -9.29
CA SER A 269 10.69 22.95 -9.45
C SER A 269 11.47 23.84 -8.48
N TYR A 270 12.52 23.30 -7.88
CA TYR A 270 13.40 23.97 -6.92
C TYR A 270 14.86 23.71 -7.26
N SER A 271 15.74 24.66 -6.93
CA SER A 271 17.18 24.43 -7.02
C SER A 271 17.66 23.65 -5.79
N GLY A 272 18.73 22.87 -5.93
CA GLY A 272 19.34 22.15 -4.79
C GLY A 272 19.63 23.03 -3.56
N PRO A 273 20.15 24.25 -3.72
CA PRO A 273 20.34 25.20 -2.62
C PRO A 273 19.09 25.49 -1.77
N ASP A 274 17.90 25.47 -2.38
CA ASP A 274 16.61 25.79 -1.73
C ASP A 274 16.02 24.61 -0.93
N LEU A 275 16.68 23.45 -0.96
CA LEU A 275 16.19 22.20 -0.36
C LEU A 275 17.07 21.73 0.78
N GLU A 276 16.45 21.34 1.89
CA GLU A 276 17.07 20.57 2.96
C GLU A 276 16.50 19.16 3.00
N PRO A 277 17.33 18.13 3.20
CA PRO A 277 16.84 16.77 3.45
C PRO A 277 15.94 16.72 4.69
N MET A 278 14.89 15.91 4.60
CA MET A 278 13.93 15.67 5.68
C MET A 278 13.81 14.18 5.97
N ALA A 279 13.41 13.85 7.20
CA ALA A 279 12.93 12.51 7.52
C ALA A 279 11.77 12.08 6.60
N PRO A 280 11.73 10.79 6.21
CA PRO A 280 10.64 10.25 5.42
C PRO A 280 9.30 10.31 6.17
N PHE A 281 8.20 10.14 5.43
CA PHE A 281 6.87 10.08 6.02
C PHE A 281 6.78 8.98 7.09
N PRO A 282 6.27 9.28 8.30
CA PRO A 282 6.16 8.29 9.35
C PRO A 282 5.11 7.24 9.00
N GLY A 283 5.40 5.96 9.23
CA GLY A 283 4.40 4.90 9.11
C GLY A 283 3.24 5.11 10.09
N VAL A 284 2.00 5.05 9.60
CA VAL A 284 0.77 5.23 10.37
C VAL A 284 -0.02 3.92 10.42
N ARG A 285 -0.21 3.40 11.63
CA ARG A 285 -1.06 2.22 11.85
C ARG A 285 -2.54 2.61 11.84
N THR A 286 -3.27 2.02 10.91
CA THR A 286 -4.73 2.16 10.73
C THR A 286 -5.42 0.82 10.98
N SER A 287 -6.75 0.82 11.07
CA SER A 287 -7.53 -0.43 11.11
C SER A 287 -7.38 -1.29 9.86
N ARG A 288 -6.96 -0.66 8.74
CA ARG A 288 -6.79 -1.27 7.42
C ARG A 288 -5.36 -1.73 7.14
N GLY A 289 -4.46 -1.58 8.12
CA GLY A 289 -3.05 -1.91 8.01
C GLY A 289 -2.13 -0.70 8.23
N ASN A 290 -0.85 -0.87 7.89
CA ASN A 290 0.14 0.17 8.04
C ASN A 290 0.25 0.99 6.75
N VAL A 291 -0.02 2.29 6.84
CA VAL A 291 0.20 3.26 5.76
C VAL A 291 1.62 3.77 5.88
N SER A 292 2.41 3.61 4.83
CA SER A 292 3.87 3.71 4.87
C SER A 292 4.45 4.86 4.07
N ASN A 293 3.64 5.55 3.27
CA ASN A 293 4.06 6.72 2.51
C ASN A 293 2.94 7.75 2.34
N ILE A 294 3.32 8.92 1.81
CA ILE A 294 2.42 10.05 1.58
C ILE A 294 1.29 9.71 0.59
N LEU A 295 1.56 8.95 -0.46
CA LEU A 295 0.58 8.67 -1.52
C LEU A 295 -0.50 7.72 -1.02
N GLU A 296 -0.13 6.69 -0.26
CA GLU A 296 -1.05 5.81 0.46
C GLU A 296 -1.90 6.59 1.46
N ALA A 297 -1.29 7.51 2.22
CA ALA A 297 -2.00 8.34 3.18
C ALA A 297 -3.03 9.25 2.50
N GLU A 298 -2.65 9.93 1.41
CA GLU A 298 -3.55 10.76 0.61
C GLU A 298 -4.69 9.95 0.02
N THR A 299 -4.38 8.84 -0.66
CA THR A 299 -5.37 7.98 -1.29
C THR A 299 -6.38 7.46 -0.28
N LEU A 300 -5.93 7.08 0.91
CA LEU A 300 -6.80 6.59 1.97
C LEU A 300 -7.65 7.72 2.57
N ILE A 301 -7.10 8.93 2.79
CA ILE A 301 -7.88 10.10 3.22
C ILE A 301 -8.96 10.42 2.19
N ILE A 302 -8.62 10.43 0.90
CA ILE A 302 -9.55 10.70 -0.20
C ILE A 302 -10.67 9.67 -0.20
N SER A 303 -10.34 8.37 -0.12
CA SER A 303 -11.33 7.28 -0.07
C SER A 303 -12.24 7.36 1.16
N LEU A 304 -11.69 7.69 2.34
CA LEU A 304 -12.47 7.84 3.58
C LEU A 304 -13.42 9.03 3.54
N GLU A 305 -12.99 10.17 3.00
CA GLU A 305 -13.82 11.37 2.87
C GLU A 305 -14.86 11.22 1.76
N ALA A 306 -14.47 10.64 0.62
CA ALA A 306 -15.37 10.36 -0.49
C ALA A 306 -16.53 9.45 -0.06
N ALA A 307 -16.26 8.45 0.79
CA ALA A 307 -17.29 7.57 1.32
C ALA A 307 -18.37 8.35 2.10
N LYS A 308 -18.00 9.40 2.83
CA LYS A 308 -18.96 10.26 3.54
C LYS A 308 -19.80 11.08 2.57
N VAL A 309 -19.16 11.67 1.55
CA VAL A 309 -19.85 12.50 0.54
C VAL A 309 -20.79 11.66 -0.31
N ALA A 310 -20.36 10.47 -0.74
CA ALA A 310 -21.15 9.54 -1.54
C ALA A 310 -22.29 8.87 -0.74
N SER A 311 -22.44 9.17 0.56
CA SER A 311 -23.35 8.46 1.46
C SER A 311 -23.14 6.95 1.40
N TRP A 312 -21.87 6.51 1.38
CA TRP A 312 -21.53 5.10 1.36
C TRP A 312 -22.32 4.39 2.46
N PRO A 313 -22.92 3.21 2.18
CA PRO A 313 -23.78 2.51 3.13
C PRO A 313 -22.96 1.95 4.31
N VAL A 314 -22.48 2.85 5.16
CA VAL A 314 -22.08 2.62 6.54
C VAL A 314 -23.19 3.26 7.37
N THR A 315 -24.17 2.44 7.75
CA THR A 315 -25.14 2.80 8.78
C THR A 315 -24.37 3.25 10.02
N SER A 316 -24.76 4.39 10.58
CA SER A 316 -24.12 5.06 11.72
C SER A 316 -23.80 4.05 12.84
N GLY A 317 -22.52 3.71 13.01
CA GLY A 317 -22.13 2.49 13.72
C GLY A 317 -20.63 2.40 14.05
N PRO A 318 -20.15 1.23 14.55
CA PRO A 318 -18.76 1.04 14.98
C PRO A 318 -17.73 1.29 13.87
N ARG A 319 -18.08 0.95 12.62
CA ARG A 319 -17.22 1.15 11.47
C ARG A 319 -16.97 2.62 11.16
N GLU A 320 -18.00 3.45 11.22
CA GLU A 320 -17.86 4.90 11.03
C GLU A 320 -16.91 5.51 12.08
N ARG A 321 -16.94 5.01 13.33
CA ARG A 321 -15.99 5.44 14.37
C ARG A 321 -14.55 5.04 14.04
N VAL A 322 -14.34 3.82 13.52
CA VAL A 322 -13.04 3.33 13.09
C VAL A 322 -12.51 4.17 11.91
N ASP A 323 -13.34 4.40 10.90
CA ASP A 323 -13.01 5.20 9.72
C ASP A 323 -12.66 6.65 10.11
N ASN A 324 -13.41 7.22 11.06
CA ASN A 324 -13.12 8.54 11.62
C ASN A 324 -11.80 8.57 12.41
N ALA A 325 -11.50 7.53 13.19
CA ALA A 325 -10.25 7.44 13.93
C ALA A 325 -9.04 7.33 12.98
N ASP A 326 -9.14 6.51 11.94
CA ASP A 326 -8.10 6.37 10.91
C ASP A 326 -7.90 7.70 10.17
N LEU A 327 -8.99 8.36 9.77
CA LEU A 327 -8.94 9.67 9.13
C LEU A 327 -8.24 10.73 9.99
N ILE A 328 -8.54 10.79 11.29
CA ILE A 328 -7.90 11.72 12.24
C ILE A 328 -6.39 11.44 12.32
N ARG A 329 -5.99 10.16 12.44
CA ARG A 329 -4.58 9.75 12.51
C ARG A 329 -3.84 10.14 11.23
N LEU A 330 -4.39 9.83 10.07
CA LEU A 330 -3.78 10.10 8.77
C LEU A 330 -3.65 11.61 8.52
N ARG A 331 -4.71 12.39 8.79
CA ARG A 331 -4.68 13.85 8.67
C ARG A 331 -3.65 14.48 9.59
N SER A 332 -3.58 14.02 10.84
CA SER A 332 -2.60 14.50 11.81
C SER A 332 -1.17 14.21 11.34
N ALA A 333 -0.89 12.97 10.94
CA ALA A 333 0.42 12.58 10.45
C ALA A 333 0.83 13.32 9.17
N LEU A 334 -0.07 13.42 8.19
CA LEU A 334 0.19 14.14 6.94
C LEU A 334 0.35 15.65 7.17
N SER A 335 -0.43 16.23 8.08
CA SER A 335 -0.32 17.65 8.46
C SER A 335 1.00 17.94 9.16
N ALA A 336 1.37 17.12 10.16
CA ALA A 336 2.61 17.25 10.88
C ALA A 336 3.84 17.07 9.97
N TRP A 337 3.81 16.04 9.11
CA TRP A 337 4.91 15.78 8.18
C TRP A 337 5.01 16.84 7.08
N SER A 338 3.90 17.31 6.50
CA SER A 338 3.92 18.28 5.38
C SER A 338 4.08 19.75 5.81
N ALA A 339 3.95 20.03 7.11
CA ALA A 339 3.78 21.38 7.66
C ALA A 339 2.56 22.14 7.08
N VAL A 340 1.60 21.44 6.47
CA VAL A 340 0.34 22.01 5.99
C VAL A 340 -0.75 21.79 7.05
N PRO A 341 -1.44 22.82 7.55
CA PRO A 341 -2.53 22.64 8.49
C PRO A 341 -3.63 21.73 7.94
N VAL A 342 -4.30 20.94 8.79
CA VAL A 342 -5.38 20.00 8.39
C VAL A 342 -6.44 20.67 7.52
N LEU A 343 -6.87 21.90 7.85
CA LEU A 343 -7.82 22.66 7.04
C LEU A 343 -7.27 22.99 5.64
N GLY A 344 -5.97 23.27 5.54
CA GLY A 344 -5.27 23.48 4.27
C GLY A 344 -5.23 22.21 3.43
N LEU A 345 -4.92 21.05 4.04
CA LEU A 345 -4.98 19.75 3.37
C LEU A 345 -6.39 19.44 2.87
N HIS A 346 -7.43 19.68 3.68
CA HIS A 346 -8.81 19.45 3.27
C HIS A 346 -9.21 20.29 2.05
N ARG A 347 -8.83 21.57 2.02
CA ARG A 347 -9.08 22.45 0.86
C ARG A 347 -8.40 21.94 -0.41
N ARG A 348 -7.14 21.50 -0.28
CA ARG A 348 -6.32 21.00 -1.39
C ARG A 348 -6.85 19.67 -1.96
N LEU A 349 -7.34 18.77 -1.11
CA LEU A 349 -7.85 17.46 -1.52
C LEU A 349 -9.31 17.48 -2.00
N ARG A 350 -10.02 18.62 -1.89
CA ARG A 350 -11.48 18.70 -2.09
C ARG A 350 -11.92 18.19 -3.46
N GLU A 351 -11.26 18.62 -4.52
CA GLU A 351 -11.63 18.22 -5.89
C GLU A 351 -11.46 16.71 -6.09
N GLN A 352 -10.39 16.14 -5.55
CA GLN A 352 -10.13 14.70 -5.60
C GLN A 352 -11.15 13.90 -4.77
N VAL A 353 -11.57 14.43 -3.62
CA VAL A 353 -12.64 13.85 -2.79
C VAL A 353 -13.97 13.84 -3.54
N ILE A 354 -14.34 14.93 -4.20
CA ILE A 354 -15.58 15.03 -4.98
C ILE A 354 -15.55 14.01 -6.14
N ALA A 355 -14.47 14.01 -6.93
CA ALA A 355 -14.32 13.08 -8.04
C ALA A 355 -14.33 11.61 -7.57
N ALA A 356 -13.73 11.31 -6.42
CA ALA A 356 -13.79 9.98 -5.82
C ALA A 356 -15.19 9.61 -5.33
N ALA A 357 -15.94 10.57 -4.76
CA ALA A 357 -17.31 10.35 -4.32
C ALA A 357 -18.23 10.03 -5.50
N GLU A 358 -18.10 10.75 -6.62
CA GLU A 358 -18.85 10.46 -7.86
C GLU A 358 -18.60 9.03 -8.35
N ARG A 359 -17.33 8.59 -8.36
CA ARG A 359 -16.98 7.20 -8.72
C ARG A 359 -17.58 6.18 -7.76
N MET A 360 -17.62 6.49 -6.46
CA MET A 360 -18.27 5.63 -5.47
C MET A 360 -19.78 5.54 -5.68
N THR A 361 -20.45 6.66 -5.98
CA THR A 361 -21.90 6.68 -6.24
C THR A 361 -22.27 5.74 -7.39
N VAL A 362 -21.49 5.73 -8.48
CA VAL A 362 -21.69 4.76 -9.58
C VAL A 362 -21.68 3.31 -9.08
N VAL A 363 -20.76 2.99 -8.16
CA VAL A 363 -20.67 1.64 -7.57
C VAL A 363 -21.87 1.37 -6.67
N ILE A 364 -22.25 2.31 -5.80
CA ILE A 364 -23.40 2.17 -4.90
C ILE A 364 -24.70 1.93 -5.70
N ASP A 365 -24.94 2.74 -6.73
CA ASP A 365 -26.15 2.66 -7.56
C ASP A 365 -26.23 1.34 -8.34
N SER A 366 -25.07 0.79 -8.71
CA SER A 366 -24.97 -0.52 -9.38
C SER A 366 -25.14 -1.70 -8.41
N ALA A 367 -25.15 -1.45 -7.09
CA ALA A 367 -25.01 -2.47 -6.05
C ALA A 367 -26.18 -2.49 -5.07
N VAL A 368 -27.39 -2.83 -5.52
CA VAL A 368 -28.59 -2.88 -4.66
C VAL A 368 -28.43 -3.78 -3.42
N TRP A 369 -27.54 -4.78 -3.47
CA TRP A 369 -27.23 -5.68 -2.35
C TRP A 369 -26.16 -5.17 -1.38
N LEU A 370 -25.41 -4.12 -1.74
CA LEU A 370 -24.25 -3.63 -0.99
C LEU A 370 -24.59 -3.24 0.45
N PRO A 371 -25.70 -2.52 0.73
CA PRO A 371 -26.07 -2.22 2.12
C PRO A 371 -26.27 -3.49 2.95
N SER A 372 -26.99 -4.49 2.44
CA SER A 372 -27.25 -5.74 3.15
C SER A 372 -25.98 -6.57 3.39
N ALA A 373 -25.01 -6.54 2.48
CA ALA A 373 -23.73 -7.22 2.66
C ALA A 373 -22.84 -6.53 3.71
N LEU A 374 -22.94 -5.20 3.82
CA LEU A 374 -22.18 -4.41 4.79
C LEU A 374 -22.82 -4.40 6.19
N ASP A 375 -24.14 -4.52 6.31
CA ASP A 375 -24.82 -4.60 7.62
C ASP A 375 -24.46 -5.86 8.41
N HIS A 376 -24.20 -6.99 7.74
CA HIS A 376 -23.75 -8.22 8.40
C HIS A 376 -22.34 -8.10 9.00
N ASP A 377 -21.53 -7.15 8.52
CA ASP A 377 -20.17 -6.87 9.02
C ASP A 377 -20.19 -6.09 10.34
N GLN A 378 -21.17 -5.21 10.52
CA GLN A 378 -21.31 -4.41 11.75
C GLN A 378 -21.48 -5.27 13.01
N GLN A 379 -22.17 -6.41 12.90
CA GLN A 379 -22.34 -7.34 13.99
C GLN A 379 -21.03 -8.05 14.38
N ALA A 380 -20.10 -8.23 13.44
CA ALA A 380 -18.80 -8.86 13.68
C ALA A 380 -17.80 -7.86 14.29
N VAL A 381 -17.73 -6.64 13.73
CA VAL A 381 -16.87 -5.56 14.24
C VAL A 381 -17.25 -5.16 15.66
N SER A 382 -18.55 -5.12 15.99
CA SER A 382 -19.03 -4.85 17.36
C SER A 382 -18.51 -5.87 18.38
N ARG A 383 -18.44 -7.16 18.02
CA ARG A 383 -17.94 -8.23 18.90
C ARG A 383 -16.42 -8.18 19.07
N SER A 384 -15.70 -7.80 18.02
CA SER A 384 -14.24 -7.63 18.07
C SER A 384 -13.84 -6.38 18.86
N ALA A 385 -14.52 -5.25 18.64
CA ALA A 385 -14.30 -4.01 19.39
C ALA A 385 -14.60 -4.18 20.90
N ALA A 386 -15.65 -4.95 21.26
CA ALA A 386 -15.93 -5.28 22.66
C ALA A 386 -14.81 -6.10 23.33
N ARG A 387 -14.19 -7.03 22.60
CA ARG A 387 -13.04 -7.81 23.09
C ARG A 387 -11.77 -6.99 23.19
N SER A 388 -11.50 -6.13 22.21
CA SER A 388 -10.33 -5.24 22.19
C SER A 388 -10.42 -4.10 23.22
N ALA A 389 -11.63 -3.77 23.68
CA ALA A 389 -11.87 -2.75 24.70
C ALA A 389 -11.77 -3.26 26.15
N GLY A 390 -11.49 -4.56 26.38
CA GLY A 390 -11.39 -5.11 27.73
C GLY A 390 -12.68 -4.98 28.55
N LEU A 391 -13.83 -4.84 27.89
CA LEU A 391 -15.13 -4.91 28.54
C LEU A 391 -15.51 -6.39 28.66
N ASP A 392 -14.87 -7.06 29.62
CA ASP A 392 -15.50 -8.17 30.31
C ASP A 392 -16.80 -7.59 30.91
N THR A 393 -17.92 -7.77 30.23
CA THR A 393 -19.21 -7.73 30.92
C THR A 393 -19.11 -8.76 32.04
N PRO A 394 -19.23 -8.39 33.32
CA PRO A 394 -19.24 -9.36 34.39
C PRO A 394 -20.35 -10.35 34.09
N GLN A 395 -19.97 -11.60 33.89
CA GLN A 395 -20.87 -12.73 33.83
C GLN A 395 -21.73 -12.65 35.10
N ALA A 396 -23.04 -12.47 34.92
CA ALA A 396 -23.96 -12.42 36.04
C ALA A 396 -23.75 -13.68 36.91
N PRO A 397 -23.65 -13.55 38.24
CA PRO A 397 -23.42 -14.70 39.10
C PRO A 397 -24.59 -15.68 38.91
N GLU A 398 -24.27 -16.91 38.52
CA GLU A 398 -25.23 -18.00 38.48
C GLU A 398 -25.82 -18.21 39.88
N PRO A 399 -27.14 -18.46 40.01
CA PRO A 399 -27.75 -18.73 41.30
C PRO A 399 -27.20 -20.07 41.85
N PRO A 400 -26.94 -20.16 43.16
CA PRO A 400 -26.34 -21.35 43.74
C PRO A 400 -27.31 -22.53 43.67
N THR A 401 -26.91 -23.57 42.92
CA THR A 401 -27.54 -24.88 42.98
C THR A 401 -27.17 -25.55 44.30
N ALA A 402 -28.19 -25.84 45.11
CA ALA A 402 -28.07 -26.52 46.39
C ALA A 402 -27.40 -27.90 46.23
N SER A 403 -26.24 -28.08 46.88
CA SER A 403 -25.58 -29.37 46.98
C SER A 403 -26.18 -30.17 48.15
N HIS A 404 -26.89 -31.25 47.82
CA HIS A 404 -27.22 -32.29 48.80
C HIS A 404 -25.99 -33.15 49.07
N ARG A 405 -25.50 -33.05 50.31
CA ARG A 405 -24.66 -34.05 51.00
C ARG A 405 -25.22 -35.47 50.81
N ARG A 406 -24.35 -36.41 50.45
CA ARG A 406 -24.32 -37.74 51.07
C ARG A 406 -22.88 -38.21 51.25
N ALA A 407 -22.67 -38.83 52.40
CA ALA A 407 -21.37 -39.08 53.00
C ALA A 407 -20.97 -40.56 52.92
N GLN A 408 -19.64 -40.77 52.84
CA GLN A 408 -18.83 -41.89 53.37
C GLN A 408 -18.86 -43.28 52.67
N PRO A 409 -17.88 -44.20 52.92
CA PRO A 409 -16.72 -44.15 53.83
C PRO A 409 -15.34 -44.61 53.28
N ARG A 410 -14.32 -44.41 54.14
CA ARG A 410 -12.89 -44.79 54.08
C ARG A 410 -12.61 -46.31 54.03
N ARG A 411 -11.52 -46.68 53.33
CA ARG A 411 -10.48 -47.71 53.64
C ARG A 411 -9.26 -47.31 52.78
N GLY A 412 -7.98 -47.32 53.14
CA GLY A 412 -7.16 -47.87 54.23
C GLY A 412 -5.77 -48.09 53.58
N ASN A 413 -4.73 -47.37 54.01
CA ASN A 413 -3.34 -47.40 53.49
C ASN A 413 -2.67 -48.79 53.70
N PRO A 414 -1.57 -49.15 52.98
CA PRO A 414 -0.22 -48.73 53.40
C PRO A 414 0.79 -48.44 52.25
N PRO A 415 2.00 -47.92 52.58
CA PRO A 415 2.97 -47.36 51.65
C PRO A 415 4.07 -48.36 51.27
N SER A 416 4.81 -48.11 50.20
CA SER A 416 6.20 -48.58 50.12
C SER A 416 7.09 -47.64 49.32
N ASN A 417 8.35 -47.69 49.69
CA ASN A 417 9.38 -46.68 49.55
C ASN A 417 10.49 -47.28 48.65
N LYS A 418 11.31 -46.41 48.04
CA LYS A 418 12.72 -46.63 47.62
C LYS A 418 13.04 -47.52 46.40
N ARG A 419 13.69 -46.89 45.40
CA ARG A 419 15.09 -47.10 44.87
C ARG A 419 15.12 -46.79 43.36
N ARG A 420 15.78 -45.72 42.92
CA ARG A 420 17.22 -45.58 42.56
C ARG A 420 17.74 -46.60 41.52
N GLY A 421 17.85 -46.10 40.28
CA GLY A 421 19.00 -46.20 39.36
C GLY A 421 19.13 -47.46 38.48
N PRO A 422 20.09 -47.51 37.54
CA PRO A 422 20.59 -46.41 36.68
C PRO A 422 20.71 -46.83 35.19
N ALA A 423 21.20 -45.86 34.41
CA ALA A 423 21.72 -45.90 33.04
C ALA A 423 22.20 -47.23 32.44
N ARG A 424 21.93 -47.38 31.14
CA ARG A 424 22.96 -47.47 30.10
C ARG A 424 22.58 -46.60 28.91
#